data_AF-A0A388M1W7-F1
#
_entry.id   AF-A0A388M1W7-F1
#
_cell.length_a   1.000
_cell.length_b   1.000
_cell.length_c   1.000
_cell.angle_alpha   90.00
_cell.angle_beta   90.00
_cell.angle_gamma   90.00
#
_symmetry.space_group_name_H-M   'P 1'
#
loop_
_entity.id
_entity.type
_entity.pdbx_description
1 polymer ?
#
loop_
_entity_poly.entity_id
_entity_poly.type
_entity_poly.pdbx_seq_one_letter_code
_entity_poly.pdbx_strand_id
1 'polypeptide(L)'
;MEIALKIVKKIKAGERFAAYILIPLFPEGDPAAAAGQEILYWQNLTIKMMYKMIGDTLQDVGSDAHPRDYLNFYCLGNRELRRAGEPEPSLPFANEAHKAAYKNRRFMIYVHSKMMIVDDEYIVVGSANINQRSMAGTRDTEIAMGAYQPAFTVARVGGKYPKGEVYGFRMSLWAEHLAAIESSFETPSSLECVHKVNMMAESNWNLYVGPDNVDMKAHLMTYPIRISRFGAMDELPGYGKFPDMGGKVLGCPQKALPETLTT
;
A
#
# COMPACT_ATOMS: atom_id res chain seq x y z
N MET A 1 10.80 10.00 -3.75
CA MET A 1 11.41 10.28 -5.08
C MET A 1 12.27 9.11 -5.57
N GLU A 2 13.21 8.59 -4.78
CA GLU A 2 14.14 7.51 -5.17
C GLU A 2 13.48 6.25 -5.73
N ILE A 3 12.34 5.81 -5.18
CA ILE A 3 11.62 4.62 -5.69
C ILE A 3 11.26 4.80 -7.18
N ALA A 4 10.69 5.95 -7.55
CA ALA A 4 10.31 6.22 -8.94
C ALA A 4 11.55 6.35 -9.83
N LEU A 5 12.61 7.03 -9.38
CA LEU A 5 13.87 7.14 -10.14
C LEU A 5 14.51 5.77 -10.39
N LYS A 6 14.50 4.88 -9.39
CA LYS A 6 14.99 3.51 -9.52
C LYS A 6 14.20 2.73 -10.56
N ILE A 7 12.87 2.84 -10.55
CA ILE A 7 12.00 2.20 -11.54
C ILE A 7 12.30 2.75 -12.94
N VAL A 8 12.37 4.07 -13.10
CA VAL A 8 12.72 4.73 -14.37
C VAL A 8 14.06 4.22 -14.91
N LYS A 9 15.09 4.12 -14.04
CA LYS A 9 16.40 3.58 -14.42
C LYS A 9 16.29 2.14 -14.92
N LYS A 10 15.49 1.29 -14.25
CA LYS A 10 15.28 -0.11 -14.63
C LYS A 10 14.53 -0.24 -15.96
N ILE A 11 13.49 0.57 -16.17
CA ILE A 11 12.77 0.65 -17.45
C ILE A 11 13.73 1.00 -18.59
N LYS A 12 14.53 2.06 -18.44
CA LYS A 12 15.50 2.50 -19.46
C LYS A 12 16.58 1.46 -19.75
N ALA A 13 16.91 0.62 -18.78
CA ALA A 13 17.86 -0.49 -18.95
C ALA A 13 17.22 -1.76 -19.53
N GLY A 14 15.90 -1.81 -19.73
CA GLY A 14 15.18 -3.04 -20.10
C GLY A 14 15.21 -4.10 -19.00
N GLU A 15 15.46 -3.71 -17.75
CA GLU A 15 15.60 -4.62 -16.62
C GLU A 15 14.29 -4.72 -15.82
N ARG A 16 13.98 -5.93 -15.38
CA ARG A 16 12.77 -6.16 -14.59
C ARG A 16 12.94 -5.69 -13.14
N PHE A 17 11.89 -5.07 -12.60
CA PHE A 17 11.84 -4.45 -11.29
C PHE A 17 10.38 -4.17 -10.90
N ALA A 18 10.04 -4.39 -9.63
CA ALA A 18 8.73 -4.09 -9.09
C ALA A 18 8.87 -3.50 -7.68
N ALA A 19 7.99 -2.56 -7.34
CA ALA A 19 7.86 -1.98 -6.01
C ALA A 19 6.41 -2.17 -5.53
N TYR A 20 6.28 -2.71 -4.32
CA TYR A 20 5.03 -2.98 -3.63
C TYR A 20 4.97 -2.07 -2.41
N ILE A 21 4.01 -1.15 -2.37
CA ILE A 21 3.87 -0.17 -1.28
C ILE A 21 2.56 -0.47 -0.56
N LEU A 22 2.66 -0.82 0.72
CA LEU A 22 1.52 -1.05 1.60
C LEU A 22 1.38 0.14 2.56
N ILE A 23 0.23 0.80 2.51
CA ILE A 23 -0.12 1.97 3.34
C ILE A 23 -1.47 1.73 4.01
N PRO A 24 -1.80 2.42 5.12
CA PRO A 24 -3.14 2.32 5.67
C PRO A 24 -4.17 2.87 4.67
N LEU A 25 -5.42 2.41 4.75
CA LEU A 25 -6.48 2.92 3.87
C LEU A 25 -6.63 4.44 4.02
N PHE A 26 -6.50 4.94 5.24
CA PHE A 26 -6.36 6.35 5.59
C PHE A 26 -5.54 6.47 6.89
N PRO A 27 -4.89 7.61 7.18
CA PRO A 27 -4.19 7.82 8.45
C PRO A 27 -5.15 7.72 9.64
N GLU A 28 -4.67 7.26 10.79
CA GLU A 28 -5.46 7.12 12.01
C GLU A 28 -6.20 8.42 12.38
N GLY A 29 -7.47 8.27 12.76
CA GLY A 29 -8.39 9.37 13.04
C GLY A 29 -9.58 9.39 12.08
N ASP A 30 -10.36 10.48 12.11
CA ASP A 30 -11.44 10.70 11.17
C ASP A 30 -10.87 11.11 9.79
N PRO A 31 -11.03 10.30 8.73
CA PRO A 31 -10.49 10.63 7.43
C PRO A 31 -11.14 11.87 6.81
N ALA A 32 -12.31 12.31 7.28
CA ALA A 32 -12.94 13.54 6.83
C ALA A 32 -12.42 14.80 7.54
N ALA A 33 -11.66 14.66 8.63
CA ALA A 33 -11.07 15.78 9.35
C ALA A 33 -9.95 16.45 8.56
N ALA A 34 -9.72 17.74 8.84
CA ALA A 34 -8.76 18.57 8.12
C ALA A 34 -7.35 17.96 8.06
N ALA A 35 -6.81 17.51 9.19
CA ALA A 35 -5.47 16.91 9.24
C ALA A 35 -5.36 15.63 8.40
N GLY A 36 -6.37 14.75 8.45
CA GLY A 36 -6.42 13.54 7.64
C GLY A 36 -6.50 13.85 6.14
N GLN A 37 -7.34 14.81 5.76
CA GLN A 37 -7.47 15.25 4.36
C GLN A 37 -6.20 15.91 3.82
N GLU A 38 -5.46 16.65 4.66
CA GLU A 38 -4.17 17.25 4.29
C GLU A 38 -3.09 16.17 4.09
N ILE A 39 -2.97 15.20 5.00
CA ILE A 39 -2.02 14.09 4.87
C ILE A 39 -2.31 13.28 3.60
N LEU A 40 -3.58 12.98 3.32
CA LEU A 40 -3.99 12.30 2.10
C LEU A 40 -3.67 13.11 0.85
N TYR A 41 -3.76 14.45 0.90
CA TYR A 41 -3.37 15.30 -0.21
C TYR A 41 -1.87 15.17 -0.53
N TRP A 42 -0.99 15.24 0.48
CA TRP A 42 0.46 15.03 0.30
C TRP A 42 0.80 13.63 -0.21
N GLN A 43 0.15 12.60 0.33
CA GLN A 43 0.28 11.23 -0.13
C GLN A 43 -0.05 11.12 -1.63
N ASN A 44 -1.20 11.65 -2.04
CA ASN A 44 -1.67 11.55 -3.42
C ASN A 44 -0.85 12.41 -4.40
N LEU A 45 -0.32 13.57 -3.98
CA LEU A 45 0.67 14.31 -4.78
C LEU A 45 1.93 13.49 -5.02
N THR A 46 2.42 12.79 -3.99
CA THR A 46 3.60 11.93 -4.09
C THR A 46 3.33 10.76 -5.05
N ILE A 47 2.20 10.07 -4.89
CA ILE A 47 1.79 8.97 -5.76
C ILE A 47 1.67 9.44 -7.22
N LYS A 48 1.01 10.59 -7.44
CA LYS A 48 0.83 11.18 -8.77
C LYS A 48 2.16 11.50 -9.45
N MET A 49 3.10 12.11 -8.72
CA MET A 49 4.45 12.39 -9.21
C MET A 49 5.15 11.09 -9.64
N MET A 50 5.13 10.06 -8.78
CA MET A 50 5.80 8.78 -9.06
C MET A 50 5.24 8.11 -10.32
N TYR A 51 3.92 8.01 -10.44
CA TYR A 51 3.28 7.42 -11.62
C TYR A 51 3.49 8.24 -12.89
N LYS A 52 3.49 9.57 -12.81
CA LYS A 52 3.78 10.43 -13.98
C LYS A 52 5.18 10.17 -14.52
N MET A 53 6.19 10.10 -13.66
CA MET A 53 7.57 9.80 -14.06
C MET A 53 7.68 8.44 -14.75
N ILE A 54 7.00 7.41 -14.23
CA ILE A 54 7.00 6.07 -14.81
C ILE A 54 6.26 6.07 -16.16
N GLY A 55 5.07 6.66 -16.23
CA GLY A 55 4.26 6.74 -17.44
C GLY A 55 4.94 7.49 -18.57
N ASP A 56 5.63 8.59 -18.27
CA ASP A 56 6.45 9.32 -19.25
C ASP A 56 7.60 8.46 -19.76
N THR A 57 8.31 7.79 -18.86
CA THR A 57 9.44 6.93 -19.24
C THR A 57 9.00 5.75 -20.11
N LEU A 58 7.85 5.14 -19.82
CA LEU A 58 7.31 4.05 -20.65
C LEU A 58 6.96 4.53 -22.06
N GLN A 59 6.41 5.74 -22.20
CA GLN A 59 6.16 6.36 -23.50
C GLN A 59 7.47 6.67 -24.24
N ASP A 60 8.46 7.25 -23.57
CA ASP A 60 9.75 7.61 -24.15
C ASP A 60 10.48 6.41 -24.74
N VAL A 61 10.39 5.24 -24.10
CA VAL A 61 11.02 4.00 -24.59
C VAL A 61 10.10 3.18 -25.52
N GLY A 62 8.89 3.67 -25.82
CA GLY A 62 7.93 2.97 -26.68
C GLY A 62 7.40 1.64 -26.10
N SER A 63 7.32 1.53 -24.77
CA SER A 63 6.82 0.33 -24.11
C SER A 63 5.29 0.36 -23.96
N ASP A 64 4.64 -0.78 -24.23
CA ASP A 64 3.21 -0.98 -23.97
C ASP A 64 2.89 -1.47 -22.55
N ALA A 65 3.89 -1.56 -21.67
CA ALA A 65 3.68 -1.95 -20.28
C ALA A 65 2.84 -0.92 -19.52
N HIS A 66 2.14 -1.38 -18.48
CA HIS A 66 1.36 -0.50 -17.61
C HIS A 66 2.24 0.01 -16.45
N PRO A 67 2.07 1.25 -15.93
CA PRO A 67 2.83 1.70 -14.76
C PRO A 67 2.69 0.79 -13.52
N ARG A 68 1.53 0.13 -13.36
CA ARG A 68 1.27 -0.88 -12.31
C ARG A 68 2.02 -2.21 -12.52
N ASP A 69 2.69 -2.41 -13.65
CA ASP A 69 3.65 -3.51 -13.79
C ASP A 69 4.92 -3.25 -12.95
N TYR A 70 5.17 -2.00 -12.54
CA TYR A 70 6.38 -1.60 -11.83
C TYR A 70 6.12 -1.03 -10.44
N LEU A 71 5.04 -0.28 -10.24
CA LEU A 71 4.72 0.39 -8.97
C LEU A 71 3.28 0.10 -8.58
N ASN A 72 3.08 -0.46 -7.38
CA ASN A 72 1.77 -0.80 -6.87
C ASN A 72 1.55 -0.29 -5.45
N PHE A 73 0.40 0.32 -5.20
CA PHE A 73 -0.05 0.75 -3.89
C PHE A 73 -1.21 -0.13 -3.42
N TYR A 74 -1.12 -0.58 -2.17
CA TYR A 74 -2.10 -1.43 -1.52
C TYR A 74 -2.45 -0.87 -0.14
N CYS A 75 -3.56 -1.37 0.40
CA CYS A 75 -3.95 -1.21 1.80
C CYS A 75 -4.48 -2.54 2.34
N LEU A 76 -4.72 -2.60 3.67
CA LEU A 76 -5.30 -3.78 4.29
C LEU A 76 -6.73 -3.51 4.77
N GLY A 77 -7.60 -4.51 4.62
CA GLY A 77 -8.97 -4.48 5.10
C GLY A 77 -9.44 -5.84 5.56
N ASN A 78 -10.43 -5.84 6.43
CA ASN A 78 -11.13 -7.05 6.81
C ASN A 78 -12.64 -6.83 6.76
N ARG A 79 -13.36 -7.92 6.56
CA ARG A 79 -14.82 -7.96 6.58
C ARG A 79 -15.26 -9.31 7.12
N GLU A 80 -16.19 -9.30 8.06
CA GLU A 80 -16.56 -10.49 8.83
C GLU A 80 -18.07 -10.64 8.97
N LEU A 81 -18.59 -11.82 8.63
CA LEU A 81 -19.98 -12.14 8.92
C LEU A 81 -20.23 -12.08 10.42
N ARG A 82 -21.43 -11.62 10.79
CA ARG A 82 -21.87 -11.71 12.18
C ARG A 82 -21.93 -13.17 12.61
N ARG A 83 -21.34 -13.49 13.76
CA ARG A 83 -21.36 -14.85 14.32
C ARG A 83 -22.42 -15.00 15.40
N ALA A 84 -22.91 -16.22 15.59
CA ALA A 84 -23.79 -16.55 16.71
C ALA A 84 -23.03 -16.34 18.03
N GLY A 85 -23.64 -15.63 18.98
CA GLY A 85 -23.01 -15.30 20.26
C GLY A 85 -22.10 -14.08 20.24
N GLU A 86 -21.93 -13.40 19.11
CA GLU A 86 -21.20 -12.13 19.05
C GLU A 86 -21.95 -11.04 19.84
N PRO A 87 -21.28 -10.33 20.77
CA PRO A 87 -21.90 -9.34 21.61
C PRO A 87 -22.48 -8.19 20.78
N GLU A 88 -23.65 -7.69 21.20
CA GLU A 88 -24.15 -6.43 20.66
C GLU A 88 -23.39 -5.24 21.25
N PRO A 89 -23.30 -4.11 20.54
CA PRO A 89 -22.73 -2.88 21.05
C PRO A 89 -23.39 -2.50 22.37
N SER A 90 -22.59 -2.38 23.43
CA SER A 90 -23.05 -1.91 24.74
C SER A 90 -23.22 -0.39 24.79
N LEU A 91 -22.62 0.33 23.84
CA LEU A 91 -22.65 1.78 23.72
C LEU A 91 -23.34 2.20 22.41
N PRO A 92 -23.97 3.39 22.39
CA PRO A 92 -24.53 3.93 21.15
C PRO A 92 -23.42 4.19 20.12
N PHE A 93 -23.78 4.11 18.85
CA PHE A 93 -22.85 4.48 17.77
C PHE A 93 -22.45 5.96 17.91
N ALA A 94 -21.15 6.20 17.98
CA ALA A 94 -20.59 7.54 18.14
C ALA A 94 -20.97 8.52 17.00
N ASN A 95 -21.15 8.01 15.78
CA ASN A 95 -21.54 8.78 14.60
C ASN A 95 -22.05 7.84 13.47
N GLU A 96 -22.50 8.41 12.36
CA GLU A 96 -22.99 7.63 11.21
C GLU A 96 -21.91 6.77 10.55
N ALA A 97 -20.63 7.20 10.58
CA ALA A 97 -19.52 6.39 10.05
C ALA A 97 -19.31 5.10 10.86
N HIS A 98 -19.33 5.20 12.19
CA HIS A 98 -19.27 4.04 13.08
C HIS A 98 -20.46 3.10 12.84
N LYS A 99 -21.68 3.64 12.72
CA LYS A 99 -22.87 2.86 12.42
C LYS A 99 -22.79 2.16 11.06
N ALA A 100 -22.29 2.85 10.03
CA ALA A 100 -22.12 2.30 8.69
C ALA A 100 -21.07 1.17 8.65
N ALA A 101 -19.91 1.38 9.28
CA ALA A 101 -18.86 0.35 9.39
C ALA A 101 -19.38 -0.89 10.14
N TYR A 102 -20.12 -0.70 11.24
CA TYR A 102 -20.74 -1.80 11.98
C TYR A 102 -21.77 -2.56 11.12
N LYS A 103 -22.66 -1.85 10.42
CA LYS A 103 -23.67 -2.45 9.55
C LYS A 103 -23.05 -3.24 8.38
N ASN A 104 -22.03 -2.66 7.74
CA ASN A 104 -21.36 -3.24 6.57
C ASN A 104 -20.23 -4.21 6.95
N ARG A 105 -20.00 -4.38 8.27
CA ARG A 105 -19.14 -5.41 8.86
C ARG A 105 -17.70 -5.37 8.38
N ARG A 106 -17.20 -4.20 8.02
CA ARG A 106 -15.88 -4.01 7.43
C ARG A 106 -15.14 -2.84 8.06
N PHE A 107 -13.82 -2.97 8.12
CA PHE A 107 -12.93 -1.86 8.47
C PHE A 107 -11.53 -2.13 7.93
N MET A 108 -10.69 -1.09 7.88
CA MET A 108 -9.29 -1.29 7.54
C MET A 108 -8.57 -2.11 8.61
N ILE A 109 -7.62 -2.94 8.22
CA ILE A 109 -6.56 -3.37 9.14
C ILE A 109 -5.50 -2.26 9.08
N TYR A 110 -5.25 -1.61 10.20
CA TYR A 110 -4.39 -0.43 10.19
C TYR A 110 -2.92 -0.81 10.01
N VAL A 111 -2.32 -0.30 8.94
CA VAL A 111 -0.89 -0.51 8.64
C VAL A 111 -0.09 0.52 9.44
N HIS A 112 0.34 0.12 10.63
CA HIS A 112 1.23 0.93 11.47
C HIS A 112 2.72 0.61 11.25
N SER A 113 3.04 -0.36 10.39
CA SER A 113 4.41 -0.80 10.10
C SER A 113 5.27 0.30 9.48
N LYS A 114 6.55 0.34 9.86
CA LYS A 114 7.60 1.13 9.19
C LYS A 114 8.75 0.22 8.84
N MET A 115 8.64 -0.42 7.68
CA MET A 115 9.51 -1.51 7.26
C MET A 115 9.71 -1.47 5.75
N MET A 116 10.90 -1.88 5.30
CA MET A 116 11.22 -2.06 3.88
C MET A 116 12.07 -3.32 3.70
N ILE A 117 11.69 -4.17 2.75
CA ILE A 117 12.47 -5.33 2.30
C ILE A 117 12.97 -5.06 0.89
N VAL A 118 14.25 -5.36 0.64
CA VAL A 118 14.91 -5.18 -0.65
C VAL A 118 15.53 -6.50 -1.08
N ASP A 119 15.13 -6.96 -2.27
CA ASP A 119 15.68 -8.12 -2.98
C ASP A 119 15.70 -9.44 -2.17
N ASP A 120 14.83 -9.58 -1.17
CA ASP A 120 14.81 -10.68 -0.18
C ASP A 120 16.15 -10.87 0.58
N GLU A 121 17.03 -9.86 0.53
CA GLU A 121 18.37 -9.87 1.14
C GLU A 121 18.47 -8.94 2.35
N TYR A 122 17.89 -7.75 2.24
CA TYR A 122 18.06 -6.67 3.20
C TYR A 122 16.70 -6.21 3.72
N ILE A 123 16.64 -5.94 5.02
CA ILE A 123 15.44 -5.41 5.68
C ILE A 123 15.79 -4.21 6.55
N VAL A 124 14.92 -3.20 6.53
CA VAL A 124 14.90 -2.12 7.51
C VAL A 124 13.62 -2.22 8.32
N VAL A 125 13.72 -2.14 9.65
CA VAL A 125 12.57 -2.09 10.56
C VAL A 125 12.83 -1.00 11.59
N GLY A 126 11.83 -0.16 11.87
CA GLY A 126 11.98 0.92 12.84
C GLY A 126 10.69 1.66 13.16
N SER A 127 10.83 2.88 13.65
CA SER A 127 9.73 3.79 13.98
C SER A 127 9.46 4.85 12.90
N ALA A 128 10.44 5.13 12.03
CA ALA A 128 10.38 6.21 11.06
C ALA A 128 9.37 5.98 9.92
N ASN A 129 8.34 6.81 9.85
CA ASN A 129 7.43 6.83 8.71
C ASN A 129 8.13 7.38 7.45
N ILE A 130 7.57 7.12 6.26
CA ILE A 130 8.04 7.72 5.00
C ILE A 130 7.36 9.10 4.85
N ASN A 131 7.75 10.03 5.71
CA ASN A 131 7.28 11.41 5.73
C ASN A 131 8.38 12.33 6.28
N GLN A 132 8.25 13.64 6.12
CA GLN A 132 9.23 14.63 6.54
C GLN A 132 9.38 14.67 8.06
N ARG A 133 8.28 14.49 8.83
CA ARG A 133 8.30 14.38 10.29
C ARG A 133 9.30 13.34 10.81
N SER A 134 9.34 12.15 10.20
CA SER A 134 10.25 11.07 10.59
C SER A 134 11.61 11.15 9.89
N MET A 135 11.65 11.55 8.61
CA MET A 135 12.88 11.48 7.79
C MET A 135 13.80 12.72 7.92
N ALA A 136 13.31 13.83 8.49
CA ALA A 136 14.12 15.05 8.59
C ALA A 136 15.30 14.95 9.56
N GLY A 137 15.23 14.07 10.57
CA GLY A 137 16.22 13.97 11.65
C GLY A 137 16.20 15.13 12.67
N THR A 138 15.49 16.22 12.38
CA THR A 138 15.36 17.40 13.25
C THR A 138 13.92 17.66 13.72
N ARG A 139 13.00 16.72 13.45
CA ARG A 139 11.59 16.79 13.84
C ARG A 139 11.33 15.74 14.93
N ASP A 140 10.70 14.62 14.60
CA ASP A 140 10.50 13.54 15.57
C ASP A 140 11.79 12.70 15.68
N THR A 141 12.09 12.22 16.88
CA THR A 141 13.22 11.31 17.12
C THR A 141 12.83 9.90 16.73
N GLU A 142 13.56 9.30 15.80
CA GLU A 142 13.29 7.97 15.27
C GLU A 142 14.46 7.02 15.48
N ILE A 143 14.17 5.72 15.48
CA ILE A 143 15.17 4.66 15.49
C ILE A 143 14.81 3.59 14.45
N ALA A 144 15.82 3.06 13.76
CA ALA A 144 15.65 1.95 12.82
C ALA A 144 16.88 1.06 12.82
N MET A 145 16.68 -0.23 12.55
CA MET A 145 17.72 -1.22 12.30
C MET A 145 17.68 -1.65 10.84
N GLY A 146 18.85 -1.72 10.22
CA GLY A 146 19.05 -2.34 8.91
C GLY A 146 19.83 -3.63 9.07
N ALA A 147 19.36 -4.72 8.47
CA ALA A 147 19.97 -6.04 8.61
C ALA A 147 19.93 -6.84 7.32
N TYR A 148 20.92 -7.72 7.16
CA TYR A 148 20.99 -8.75 6.12
C TYR A 148 21.72 -9.96 6.67
N GLN A 149 21.58 -11.10 6.00
CA GLN A 149 22.31 -12.31 6.35
C GLN A 149 23.49 -12.51 5.38
N PRO A 150 24.75 -12.45 5.84
CA PRO A 150 25.91 -12.50 4.94
C PRO A 150 26.01 -13.75 4.06
N ALA A 151 25.37 -14.86 4.45
CA ALA A 151 25.30 -16.09 3.66
C ALA A 151 24.18 -16.09 2.61
N PHE A 152 23.20 -15.19 2.72
CA PHE A 152 22.01 -15.12 1.90
C PHE A 152 21.94 -13.77 1.17
N THR A 153 22.91 -13.53 0.30
CA THR A 153 22.95 -12.35 -0.57
C THR A 153 22.78 -12.74 -2.02
N VAL A 154 22.21 -11.84 -2.85
CA VAL A 154 22.00 -12.03 -4.29
C VAL A 154 23.31 -12.46 -4.97
N ALA A 155 24.42 -11.83 -4.59
CA ALA A 155 25.75 -12.17 -5.11
C ALA A 155 26.18 -13.61 -4.75
N ARG A 156 25.92 -14.06 -3.52
CA ARG A 156 26.34 -15.40 -3.06
C ARG A 156 25.47 -16.53 -3.60
N VAL A 157 24.19 -16.27 -3.87
CA VAL A 157 23.27 -17.28 -4.42
C VAL A 157 23.22 -17.27 -5.96
N GLY A 158 24.18 -16.61 -6.61
CA GLY A 158 24.33 -16.64 -8.07
C GLY A 158 23.31 -15.78 -8.82
N GLY A 159 22.97 -14.60 -8.30
CA GLY A 159 22.06 -13.65 -8.93
C GLY A 159 20.57 -13.98 -8.76
N LYS A 160 20.25 -15.02 -7.99
CA LYS A 160 18.87 -15.40 -7.63
C LYS A 160 18.41 -14.67 -6.37
N TYR A 161 17.10 -14.72 -6.09
CA TYR A 161 16.57 -14.26 -4.80
C TYR A 161 17.09 -15.15 -3.67
N PRO A 162 17.70 -14.57 -2.61
CA PRO A 162 18.13 -15.34 -1.46
C PRO A 162 16.95 -15.96 -0.73
N LYS A 163 17.16 -17.13 -0.12
CA LYS A 163 16.12 -17.88 0.63
C LYS A 163 16.46 -17.94 2.12
N GLY A 164 16.82 -16.79 2.68
CA GLY A 164 17.09 -16.62 4.11
C GLY A 164 15.84 -16.27 4.93
N GLU A 165 16.06 -15.75 6.13
CA GLU A 165 15.02 -15.26 7.05
C GLU A 165 14.27 -14.06 6.48
N VAL A 166 14.94 -13.16 5.75
CA VAL A 166 14.28 -12.01 5.10
C VAL A 166 13.25 -12.49 4.07
N TYR A 167 13.62 -13.45 3.23
CA TYR A 167 12.71 -14.13 2.31
C TYR A 167 11.55 -14.81 3.04
N GLY A 168 11.86 -15.59 4.09
CA GLY A 168 10.85 -16.31 4.87
C GLY A 168 9.83 -15.37 5.50
N PHE A 169 10.31 -14.28 6.10
CA PHE A 169 9.48 -13.24 6.69
C PHE A 169 8.59 -12.56 5.64
N ARG A 170 9.15 -12.19 4.47
CA ARG A 170 8.39 -11.60 3.37
C ARG A 170 7.32 -12.55 2.83
N MET A 171 7.62 -13.84 2.66
CA MET A 171 6.63 -14.87 2.30
C MET A 171 5.54 -15.01 3.37
N SER A 172 5.90 -14.96 4.66
CA SER A 172 4.94 -15.04 5.77
C SER A 172 3.96 -13.86 5.77
N LEU A 173 4.45 -12.63 5.56
CA LEU A 173 3.60 -11.44 5.43
C LEU A 173 2.69 -11.55 4.20
N TRP A 174 3.21 -12.05 3.09
CA TRP A 174 2.38 -12.28 1.90
C TRP A 174 1.31 -13.35 2.17
N ALA A 175 1.64 -14.43 2.87
CA ALA A 175 0.66 -15.44 3.27
C ALA A 175 -0.43 -14.86 4.19
N GLU A 176 -0.07 -13.99 5.14
CA GLU A 176 -1.03 -13.27 5.99
C GLU A 176 -1.96 -12.38 5.15
N HIS A 177 -1.39 -11.56 4.26
CA HIS A 177 -2.17 -10.55 3.55
C HIS A 177 -2.93 -11.12 2.35
N LEU A 178 -2.44 -12.16 1.69
CA LEU A 178 -3.03 -12.76 0.48
C LEU A 178 -3.74 -14.09 0.76
N ALA A 179 -3.61 -14.66 1.95
CA ALA A 179 -4.12 -15.98 2.33
C ALA A 179 -3.70 -17.10 1.36
N ALA A 180 -2.51 -16.97 0.76
CA ALA A 180 -2.00 -17.88 -0.24
C ALA A 180 -0.47 -17.96 -0.20
N ILE A 181 0.05 -19.09 -0.63
CA ILE A 181 1.46 -19.32 -0.94
C ILE A 181 1.52 -19.82 -2.36
N GLU A 182 2.13 -19.05 -3.25
CA GLU A 182 2.19 -19.32 -4.69
C GLU A 182 3.64 -19.30 -5.14
N SER A 183 4.00 -20.14 -6.11
CA SER A 183 5.36 -20.21 -6.64
C SER A 183 5.80 -18.89 -7.30
N SER A 184 4.87 -18.14 -7.90
CA SER A 184 5.16 -16.82 -8.48
C SER A 184 5.66 -15.81 -7.44
N PHE A 185 5.25 -15.94 -6.17
CA PHE A 185 5.68 -15.05 -5.08
C PHE A 185 7.16 -15.22 -4.72
N GLU A 186 7.81 -16.28 -5.22
CA GLU A 186 9.24 -16.50 -5.06
C GLU A 186 10.10 -15.55 -5.90
N THR A 187 9.51 -14.91 -6.91
CA THR A 187 10.19 -13.98 -7.82
C THR A 187 9.37 -12.68 -7.90
N PRO A 188 9.43 -11.83 -6.85
CA PRO A 188 8.56 -10.66 -6.74
C PRO A 188 8.77 -9.61 -7.85
N SER A 189 9.92 -9.58 -8.53
CA SER A 189 10.08 -8.71 -9.70
C SER A 189 9.40 -9.20 -10.97
N SER A 190 8.94 -10.46 -11.02
CA SER A 190 8.37 -11.05 -12.24
C SER A 190 7.01 -10.42 -12.55
N LEU A 191 6.72 -10.29 -13.85
CA LEU A 191 5.43 -9.75 -14.30
C LEU A 191 4.26 -10.64 -13.84
N GLU A 192 4.47 -11.95 -13.87
CA GLU A 192 3.51 -12.94 -13.36
C GLU A 192 3.16 -12.69 -11.90
N CYS A 193 4.15 -12.49 -11.04
CA CYS A 193 3.94 -12.17 -9.63
C CYS A 193 3.17 -10.86 -9.44
N VAL A 194 3.59 -9.79 -10.12
CA VAL A 194 2.91 -8.49 -10.06
C VAL A 194 1.44 -8.60 -10.47
N HIS A 195 1.15 -9.28 -11.59
CA HIS A 195 -0.22 -9.47 -12.08
C HIS A 195 -1.05 -10.33 -11.13
N LYS A 196 -0.49 -11.42 -10.59
CA LYS A 196 -1.16 -12.26 -9.60
C LYS A 196 -1.52 -11.48 -8.34
N VAL A 197 -0.58 -10.74 -7.75
CA VAL A 197 -0.82 -9.92 -6.55
C VAL A 197 -1.86 -8.83 -6.84
N ASN A 198 -1.78 -8.15 -7.99
CA ASN A 198 -2.77 -7.15 -8.39
C ASN A 198 -4.17 -7.72 -8.54
N MET A 199 -4.31 -8.87 -9.22
CA MET A 199 -5.59 -9.55 -9.39
C MET A 199 -6.20 -9.97 -8.06
N MET A 200 -5.40 -10.53 -7.14
CA MET A 200 -5.87 -10.89 -5.80
C MET A 200 -6.30 -9.65 -5.01
N ALA A 201 -5.51 -8.57 -5.05
CA ALA A 201 -5.82 -7.32 -4.35
C ALA A 201 -7.08 -6.62 -4.90
N GLU A 202 -7.32 -6.68 -6.20
CA GLU A 202 -8.55 -6.18 -6.83
C GLU A 202 -9.77 -7.03 -6.47
N SER A 203 -9.63 -8.36 -6.44
CA SER A 203 -10.68 -9.27 -5.99
C SER A 203 -11.07 -9.00 -4.53
N ASN A 204 -10.07 -8.84 -3.66
CA ASN A 204 -10.29 -8.52 -2.24
C ASN A 204 -10.92 -7.14 -2.04
N TRP A 205 -10.52 -6.13 -2.82
CA TRP A 205 -11.18 -4.82 -2.82
C TRP A 205 -12.67 -4.96 -3.17
N ASN A 206 -13.01 -5.74 -4.21
CA ASN A 206 -14.41 -5.95 -4.62
C ASN A 206 -15.23 -6.65 -3.53
N LEU A 207 -14.65 -7.61 -2.79
CA LEU A 207 -15.29 -8.23 -1.62
C LEU A 207 -15.48 -7.22 -0.48
N TYR A 208 -14.47 -6.39 -0.22
CA TYR A 208 -14.52 -5.37 0.81
C TYR A 208 -15.63 -4.34 0.52
N VAL A 209 -15.74 -3.87 -0.72
CA VAL A 209 -16.72 -2.84 -1.10
C VAL A 209 -18.11 -3.37 -1.47
N GLY A 210 -18.23 -4.68 -1.71
CA GLY A 210 -19.44 -5.33 -2.20
C GLY A 210 -20.69 -5.10 -1.34
N PRO A 211 -21.90 -5.28 -1.91
CA PRO A 211 -23.15 -5.04 -1.20
C PRO A 211 -23.38 -6.02 -0.06
N ASP A 212 -22.91 -7.26 -0.21
CA ASP A 212 -23.14 -8.35 0.74
C ASP A 212 -22.03 -8.43 1.79
N ASN A 213 -22.42 -8.70 3.04
CA ASN A 213 -21.46 -9.03 4.08
C ASN A 213 -20.88 -10.42 3.80
N VAL A 214 -19.56 -10.53 3.84
CA VAL A 214 -18.80 -11.75 3.54
C VAL A 214 -17.63 -11.87 4.50
N ASP A 215 -17.15 -13.10 4.74
CA ASP A 215 -15.87 -13.30 5.40
C ASP A 215 -14.75 -13.14 4.38
N MET A 216 -13.94 -12.09 4.54
CA MET A 216 -12.70 -11.96 3.78
C MET A 216 -11.66 -12.92 4.35
N LYS A 217 -11.10 -13.76 3.48
CA LYS A 217 -9.99 -14.66 3.85
C LYS A 217 -8.63 -13.98 3.76
N ALA A 218 -8.50 -13.03 2.85
CA ALA A 218 -7.29 -12.27 2.57
C ALA A 218 -7.56 -10.78 2.80
N HIS A 219 -6.50 -10.04 3.12
CA HIS A 219 -6.60 -8.67 3.60
C HIS A 219 -6.01 -7.62 2.66
N LEU A 220 -5.10 -8.02 1.76
CA LEU A 220 -4.48 -7.11 0.80
C LEU A 220 -5.52 -6.63 -0.21
N MET A 221 -5.69 -5.32 -0.31
CA MET A 221 -6.59 -4.68 -1.27
C MET A 221 -5.80 -3.68 -2.11
N THR A 222 -6.20 -3.50 -3.37
CA THR A 222 -5.66 -2.39 -4.16
C THR A 222 -6.01 -1.07 -3.47
N TYR A 223 -5.07 -0.13 -3.42
CA TYR A 223 -5.39 1.21 -2.94
C TYR A 223 -6.41 1.86 -3.90
N PRO A 224 -7.45 2.58 -3.40
CA PRO A 224 -8.61 2.97 -4.22
C PRO A 224 -8.38 4.18 -5.15
N ILE A 225 -7.37 4.07 -5.99
CA ILE A 225 -7.00 5.05 -7.02
C ILE A 225 -6.95 4.38 -8.39
N ARG A 226 -7.21 5.14 -9.44
CA ARG A 226 -7.10 4.68 -10.82
C ARG A 226 -5.85 5.25 -11.46
N ILE A 227 -5.06 4.40 -12.09
CA ILE A 227 -3.86 4.79 -12.85
C ILE A 227 -4.09 4.45 -14.32
N SER A 228 -3.90 5.42 -15.21
CA SER A 228 -3.94 5.20 -16.65
C SER A 228 -2.61 4.65 -17.17
N ARG A 229 -2.62 4.11 -18.39
CA ARG A 229 -1.40 3.67 -19.10
C ARG A 229 -0.34 4.76 -19.25
N PHE A 230 -0.73 6.03 -19.19
CA PHE A 230 0.17 7.19 -19.31
C PHE A 230 0.62 7.73 -17.94
N GLY A 231 0.34 7.01 -16.84
CA GLY A 231 0.72 7.42 -15.50
C GLY A 231 -0.15 8.53 -14.90
N ALA A 232 -1.28 8.88 -15.55
CA ALA A 232 -2.25 9.80 -14.96
C ALA A 232 -3.02 9.10 -13.83
N MET A 233 -3.15 9.78 -12.69
CA MET A 233 -3.86 9.27 -11.52
C MET A 233 -5.19 10.01 -11.34
N ASP A 234 -6.27 9.26 -11.17
CA ASP A 234 -7.63 9.72 -10.91
C ASP A 234 -8.27 8.98 -9.73
N GLU A 235 -9.44 9.44 -9.31
CA GLU A 235 -10.32 8.69 -8.41
C GLU A 235 -10.77 7.37 -9.04
N LEU A 236 -10.87 6.32 -8.22
CA LEU A 236 -11.55 5.10 -8.64
C LEU A 236 -13.06 5.38 -8.78
N PRO A 237 -13.69 5.08 -9.93
CA PRO A 237 -15.10 5.40 -10.15
C PRO A 237 -16.03 4.84 -9.07
N GLY A 238 -16.88 5.69 -8.49
CA GLY A 238 -17.77 5.32 -7.39
C GLY A 238 -17.13 5.37 -5.98
N TYR A 239 -15.82 5.55 -5.89
CA TYR A 239 -15.05 5.50 -4.65
C TYR A 239 -14.20 6.75 -4.41
N GLY A 240 -14.72 7.93 -4.76
CA GLY A 240 -14.09 9.21 -4.44
C GLY A 240 -13.99 9.49 -2.93
N LYS A 241 -14.74 8.74 -2.10
CA LYS A 241 -14.66 8.75 -0.64
C LYS A 241 -14.43 7.35 -0.07
N PHE A 242 -13.87 7.26 1.14
CA PHE A 242 -13.66 5.95 1.77
C PHE A 242 -15.00 5.29 2.12
N PRO A 243 -15.14 3.97 1.89
CA PRO A 243 -16.34 3.24 2.25
C PRO A 243 -16.67 3.42 3.74
N ASP A 244 -17.92 3.75 4.04
CA ASP A 244 -18.50 3.97 5.38
C ASP A 244 -17.98 5.19 6.14
N MET A 245 -16.69 5.50 5.99
CA MET A 245 -15.98 6.52 6.77
C MET A 245 -16.09 7.93 6.17
N GLY A 246 -16.36 8.06 4.87
CA GLY A 246 -16.32 9.35 4.20
C GLY A 246 -14.88 9.84 3.99
N GLY A 247 -14.69 11.16 3.93
CA GLY A 247 -13.40 11.78 3.54
C GLY A 247 -13.04 11.53 2.08
N LYS A 248 -12.36 12.47 1.40
CA LYS A 248 -11.94 12.24 0.01
C LYS A 248 -10.72 11.34 -0.02
N VAL A 249 -10.71 10.34 -0.90
CA VAL A 249 -9.56 9.42 -1.07
C VAL A 249 -8.31 10.17 -1.53
N LEU A 250 -8.48 11.17 -2.41
CA LEU A 250 -7.38 12.01 -2.89
C LEU A 250 -6.97 13.11 -1.90
N GLY A 251 -7.66 13.22 -0.76
CA GLY A 251 -7.49 14.31 0.20
C GLY A 251 -7.90 15.67 -0.35
N CYS A 252 -7.69 16.71 0.46
CA CYS A 252 -7.79 18.09 0.01
C CYS A 252 -6.90 19.02 0.86
N PRO A 253 -6.28 20.03 0.23
CA PRO A 253 -5.40 20.95 0.92
C PRO A 253 -6.18 21.84 1.90
N GLN A 254 -5.60 22.11 3.05
CA GLN A 254 -6.14 22.85 4.18
C GLN A 254 -5.32 24.10 4.41
N LYS A 255 -5.87 25.26 4.00
CA LYS A 255 -5.19 26.56 4.14
C LYS A 255 -4.80 26.92 5.57
N ALA A 256 -5.50 26.35 6.56
CA ALA A 256 -5.30 26.66 7.98
C ALA A 256 -4.24 25.78 8.67
N LEU A 257 -3.75 24.71 8.02
CA LEU A 257 -2.75 23.81 8.59
C LEU A 257 -1.38 24.07 7.94
N PRO A 258 -0.36 24.48 8.72
CA PRO A 258 1.01 24.56 8.22
C PRO A 258 1.51 23.18 7.75
N GLU A 259 2.20 23.14 6.62
CA GLU A 259 2.76 21.90 6.05
C GLU A 259 3.64 21.15 7.05
N THR A 260 4.34 21.87 7.94
CA THR A 260 5.22 21.29 8.96
C THR A 260 4.50 20.35 9.93
N LEU A 261 3.17 20.45 10.08
CA LEU A 261 2.38 19.56 10.94
C LEU A 261 1.96 18.27 10.25
N THR A 262 1.83 18.30 8.92
CA THR A 262 1.17 17.25 8.13
C THR A 262 2.09 16.61 7.08
N THR A 263 3.34 17.07 6.97
CA THR A 263 4.39 16.51 6.11
C THR A 263 5.36 15.62 6.85
#